data_AF-A0AAV8W335-F1
#
_entry.id   AF-A0AAV8W335-F1
#
_cell.length_a   1.000
_cell.length_b   1.000
_cell.length_c   1.000
_cell.angle_alpha   90.00
_cell.angle_beta   90.00
_cell.angle_gamma   90.00
#
_symmetry.space_group_name_H-M   'P 1'
#
loop_
_entity.id
_entity.type
_entity.pdbx_description
1 polymer ?
#
loop_
_entity_poly.entity_id
_entity_poly.type
_entity_poly.pdbx_seq_one_letter_code
_entity_poly.pdbx_strand_id
1 'polypeptide(L)'
;IVHGAKRVPQDAVSDQCPEPDGFFADAEQCDKYYQCSDGHITEKLCPDGMVFNDYSTEYEKCDLPFNIDCSARSKLQSPQPSEHCPRKHGYFAHETHNVCDKFYFCVDGKYNMITCPDGLVYNENAGICSWPDEAKRNGCSSEEVFQFQCPKVDEAVAATHPRYADPEDCQYFYVCINGDTPRRNGCKLGQVFDDQSKKCDWARNVPECADWYKGRLTDVQLAELENPPTPRPRATKVSKRKHQRPRAGDDILV
;
A
#
# COMPACT_ATOMS: atom_id res chain seq x y z
N ILE A 1 23.99 0.26 24.27
CA ILE A 1 25.00 1.25 23.86
C ILE A 1 24.36 2.05 22.74
N VAL A 2 23.85 3.23 23.08
CA VAL A 2 23.18 4.13 22.14
C VAL A 2 24.28 4.89 21.42
N HIS A 3 24.54 4.57 20.15
CA HIS A 3 25.39 5.42 19.32
C HIS A 3 24.57 6.63 18.90
N GLY A 4 24.63 7.68 19.74
CA GLY A 4 24.12 9.00 19.39
C GLY A 4 24.93 9.56 18.23
N ALA A 5 24.30 9.64 17.06
CA ALA A 5 24.79 10.48 15.97
C ALA A 5 24.94 11.92 16.51
N LYS A 6 26.15 12.46 16.46
CA LYS A 6 26.42 13.85 16.81
C LYS A 6 25.58 14.72 15.85
N ARG A 7 24.62 15.46 16.41
CA ARG A 7 23.91 16.51 15.67
C ARG A 7 24.92 17.61 15.34
N VAL A 8 25.18 17.82 14.05
CA VAL A 8 25.94 18.97 13.55
C VAL A 8 25.01 20.20 13.57
N PRO A 9 25.47 21.39 14.00
CA PRO A 9 24.62 22.58 14.14
C PRO A 9 24.04 23.10 12.81
N GLN A 10 22.97 23.87 12.95
CA GLN A 10 21.89 24.12 12.01
C GLN A 10 22.07 25.27 11.02
N ASP A 11 23.27 25.84 10.85
CA ASP A 11 23.48 27.00 9.98
C ASP A 11 24.84 26.92 9.28
N ALA A 12 24.88 26.40 8.04
CA ALA A 12 25.84 26.74 6.99
C ALA A 12 25.69 25.74 5.83
N VAL A 13 25.62 26.26 4.61
CA VAL A 13 26.15 25.53 3.45
C VAL A 13 27.59 25.19 3.81
N SER A 14 27.86 23.95 4.19
CA SER A 14 29.22 23.55 4.56
C SER A 14 30.01 23.47 3.27
N ASP A 15 30.90 24.45 3.03
CA ASP A 15 31.87 24.42 1.93
C ASP A 15 32.88 23.25 2.06
N GLN A 16 32.71 22.38 3.06
CA GLN A 16 33.57 21.25 3.38
C GLN A 16 32.75 19.99 3.64
N CYS A 17 33.28 18.87 3.15
CA CYS A 17 32.72 17.55 3.35
C CYS A 17 32.74 17.13 4.84
N PRO A 18 31.64 16.58 5.39
CA PRO A 18 31.64 16.03 6.74
C PRO A 18 32.64 14.87 6.91
N GLU A 19 32.77 14.02 5.89
CA GLU A 19 33.78 12.96 5.76
C GLU A 19 34.34 12.97 4.33
N PRO A 20 35.56 12.47 4.09
CA PRO A 20 36.20 12.52 2.76
C PRO A 20 35.35 11.92 1.65
N ASP A 21 34.64 10.83 1.95
CA ASP A 21 33.78 10.10 1.01
C ASP A 21 32.39 9.89 1.61
N GLY A 22 31.36 9.98 0.77
CA GLY A 22 29.99 9.62 1.13
C GLY A 22 28.94 10.55 0.55
N PHE A 23 27.70 10.37 1.00
CA PHE A 23 26.54 11.14 0.57
C PHE A 23 25.88 11.83 1.77
N PHE A 24 25.65 13.13 1.67
CA PHE A 24 25.17 13.95 2.79
C PHE A 24 23.98 14.81 2.36
N ALA A 25 22.94 14.85 3.19
CA ALA A 25 21.75 15.66 2.93
C ALA A 25 22.07 17.17 2.94
N ASP A 26 21.33 17.92 2.14
CA ASP A 26 21.26 19.37 2.30
C ASP A 26 20.48 19.79 3.55
N ALA A 27 20.87 20.90 4.15
CA ALA A 27 20.30 21.39 5.40
C ALA A 27 18.87 21.95 5.24
N GLU A 28 18.49 22.42 4.04
CA GLU A 28 17.20 23.09 3.82
C GLU A 28 16.34 22.42 2.75
N GLN A 29 16.95 21.70 1.80
CA GLN A 29 16.28 21.13 0.63
C GLN A 29 16.27 19.59 0.68
N CYS A 30 15.08 18.98 0.75
CA CYS A 30 14.94 17.55 1.01
C CYS A 30 15.41 16.67 -0.18
N ASP A 31 15.36 17.21 -1.39
CA ASP A 31 15.77 16.51 -2.60
C ASP A 31 17.18 16.88 -3.07
N LYS A 32 17.91 17.72 -2.32
CA LYS A 32 19.32 18.04 -2.56
C LYS A 32 20.22 17.28 -1.61
N TYR A 33 21.36 16.86 -2.13
CA TYR A 33 22.40 16.19 -1.38
C TYR A 33 23.77 16.45 -2.02
N TYR A 34 24.81 16.10 -1.28
CA TYR A 34 26.20 16.29 -1.67
C TYR A 34 26.88 14.93 -1.74
N GLN A 35 27.58 14.66 -2.84
CA GLN A 35 28.55 13.57 -2.92
C GLN A 35 29.92 14.14 -2.55
N CYS A 36 30.54 13.54 -1.54
CA CYS A 36 31.93 13.79 -1.17
C CYS A 36 32.81 12.69 -1.78
N SER A 37 33.93 13.11 -2.38
CA SER A 37 34.96 12.19 -2.86
C SER A 37 36.34 12.83 -2.67
N ASP A 38 37.20 12.20 -1.87
CA ASP A 38 38.47 12.77 -1.43
C ASP A 38 38.34 14.22 -0.89
N GLY A 39 37.26 14.49 -0.15
CA GLY A 39 36.94 15.81 0.40
C GLY A 39 36.39 16.83 -0.60
N HIS A 40 36.21 16.47 -1.87
CA HIS A 40 35.61 17.34 -2.88
C HIS A 40 34.09 17.16 -2.92
N ILE A 41 33.37 18.27 -2.80
CA ILE A 41 31.91 18.30 -2.84
C ILE A 41 31.43 18.35 -4.30
N THR A 42 30.49 17.48 -4.63
CA THR A 42 29.63 17.59 -5.81
C THR A 42 28.18 17.71 -5.37
N GLU A 43 27.53 18.81 -5.73
CA GLU A 43 26.10 18.97 -5.48
C GLU A 43 25.28 18.10 -6.44
N LYS A 44 24.22 17.48 -5.91
CA LYS A 44 23.29 16.66 -6.69
C LYS A 44 21.85 16.88 -6.24
N LEU A 45 20.93 16.55 -7.14
CA LEU A 45 19.49 16.50 -6.87
C LEU A 45 18.98 15.08 -7.09
N CYS A 46 18.06 14.65 -6.25
CA CYS A 46 17.23 13.49 -6.52
C CYS A 46 16.36 13.73 -7.75
N PRO A 47 15.93 12.66 -8.46
CA PRO A 47 14.93 12.78 -9.51
C PRO A 47 13.68 13.53 -9.04
N ASP A 48 13.08 14.36 -9.89
CA ASP A 48 11.93 15.20 -9.53
C ASP A 48 10.77 14.36 -8.98
N GLY A 49 10.40 14.61 -7.71
CA GLY A 49 9.37 13.86 -6.98
C GLY A 49 9.92 12.82 -6.00
N MET A 50 11.23 12.66 -5.92
CA MET A 50 11.92 11.89 -4.88
C MET A 50 12.73 12.80 -3.96
N VAL A 51 13.06 12.30 -2.77
CA VAL A 51 13.86 13.02 -1.76
C VAL A 51 15.04 12.17 -1.32
N PHE A 52 16.10 12.82 -0.86
CA PHE A 52 17.32 12.11 -0.46
C PHE A 52 17.10 11.36 0.86
N ASN A 53 17.47 10.08 0.87
CA ASN A 53 17.44 9.21 2.03
C ASN A 53 18.81 9.22 2.72
N ASP A 54 18.89 9.85 3.88
CA ASP A 54 20.11 10.12 4.63
C ASP A 54 20.37 9.12 5.77
N TYR A 55 19.70 7.97 5.77
CA TYR A 55 19.92 6.91 6.77
C TYR A 55 21.28 6.20 6.63
N SER A 56 21.93 6.32 5.47
CA SER A 56 23.28 5.82 5.23
C SER A 56 24.05 6.80 4.35
N THR A 57 25.28 7.09 4.72
CA THR A 57 26.19 7.94 3.94
C THR A 57 26.99 7.14 2.91
N GLU A 58 26.84 5.81 2.85
CA GLU A 58 27.63 4.92 1.97
C GLU A 58 27.05 4.80 0.56
N TYR A 59 25.73 4.98 0.40
CA TYR A 59 25.03 4.74 -0.85
C TYR A 59 24.19 5.94 -1.25
N GLU A 60 24.27 6.32 -2.53
CA GLU A 60 23.38 7.31 -3.13
C GLU A 60 21.96 6.74 -3.21
N LYS A 61 21.05 7.23 -2.38
CA LYS A 61 19.66 6.75 -2.36
C LYS A 61 18.67 7.90 -2.31
N CYS A 62 17.75 7.88 -3.27
CA CYS A 62 16.55 8.69 -3.24
C CYS A 62 15.35 7.78 -2.93
N ASP A 63 14.39 8.30 -2.18
CA ASP A 63 13.18 7.58 -1.77
C ASP A 63 11.95 8.50 -1.95
N LEU A 64 10.76 7.94 -1.75
CA LEU A 64 9.53 8.72 -1.85
C LEU A 64 9.35 9.63 -0.62
N PRO A 65 8.75 10.83 -0.78
CA PRO A 65 8.61 11.79 0.30
C PRO A 65 7.91 11.24 1.56
N PHE A 66 6.98 10.30 1.42
CA PHE A 66 6.29 9.70 2.56
C PHE A 66 7.14 8.69 3.36
N ASN A 67 8.30 8.27 2.83
CA ASN A 67 9.23 7.38 3.54
C ASN A 67 10.31 8.14 4.33
N ILE A 68 10.46 9.45 4.11
CA ILE A 68 11.56 10.27 4.64
C ILE A 68 10.99 11.50 5.33
N ASP A 69 11.44 11.78 6.55
CA ASP A 69 11.02 12.99 7.27
C ASP A 69 11.78 14.22 6.72
N CYS A 70 11.09 14.99 5.88
CA CYS A 70 11.58 16.24 5.31
C CYS A 70 11.27 17.47 6.17
N SER A 71 10.70 17.33 7.37
CA SER A 71 10.21 18.47 8.16
C SER A 71 11.30 19.51 8.48
N ALA A 72 12.54 19.07 8.68
CA ALA A 72 13.68 19.94 8.93
C ALA A 72 14.27 20.60 7.66
N ARG A 73 13.99 20.05 6.47
CA ARG A 73 14.58 20.46 5.18
C ARG A 73 13.51 20.47 4.08
N SER A 74 12.45 21.25 4.27
CA SER A 74 11.23 21.14 3.48
C SER A 74 11.29 21.70 2.06
N LYS A 75 12.37 22.40 1.66
CA LYS A 75 12.50 22.93 0.29
C LYS A 75 12.64 21.77 -0.68
N LEU A 76 12.17 21.97 -1.92
CA LEU A 76 12.27 21.01 -3.01
C LEU A 76 12.67 21.73 -4.30
N GLN A 77 13.21 21.00 -5.26
CA GLN A 77 13.41 21.51 -6.62
C GLN A 77 12.07 21.90 -7.26
N SER A 78 12.15 22.74 -8.30
CA SER A 78 10.96 23.11 -9.08
C SER A 78 10.33 21.88 -9.74
N PRO A 79 9.00 21.69 -9.64
CA PRO A 79 8.34 20.52 -10.20
C PRO A 79 8.44 20.51 -11.73
N GLN A 80 8.53 19.33 -12.32
CA GLN A 80 8.47 19.11 -13.77
C GLN A 80 7.19 18.34 -14.11
N PRO A 81 6.04 19.05 -14.20
CA PRO A 81 4.75 18.40 -14.37
C PRO A 81 4.59 17.80 -15.78
N SER A 82 3.75 16.77 -15.85
CA SER A 82 3.29 16.12 -17.08
C SER A 82 1.83 15.68 -16.88
N GLU A 83 1.25 15.00 -17.88
CA GLU A 83 -0.13 14.53 -17.80
C GLU A 83 -0.32 13.61 -16.58
N HIS A 84 -1.27 13.98 -15.70
CA HIS A 84 -1.57 13.30 -14.43
C HIS A 84 -0.44 13.20 -13.39
N CYS A 85 0.72 13.77 -13.68
CA CYS A 85 1.92 13.70 -12.85
C CYS A 85 2.38 15.12 -12.49
N PRO A 86 1.99 15.65 -11.30
CA PRO A 86 2.51 16.91 -10.78
C PRO A 86 4.04 16.99 -10.70
N ARG A 87 4.71 15.83 -10.53
CA ARG A 87 6.16 15.65 -10.64
C ARG A 87 6.47 14.36 -11.40
N LYS A 88 7.69 14.22 -11.91
CA LYS A 88 8.10 13.05 -12.73
C LYS A 88 7.96 11.71 -12.03
N HIS A 89 8.20 11.66 -10.72
CA HIS A 89 8.10 10.45 -9.92
C HIS A 89 7.15 10.65 -8.74
N GLY A 90 6.39 9.62 -8.40
CA GLY A 90 5.57 9.62 -7.18
C GLY A 90 4.20 8.99 -7.36
N TYR A 91 3.40 9.12 -6.31
CA TYR A 91 2.00 8.72 -6.29
C TYR A 91 1.13 9.96 -6.05
N PHE A 92 0.15 10.18 -6.92
CA PHE A 92 -0.65 11.40 -6.92
C PHE A 92 -2.13 11.09 -6.97
N ALA A 93 -2.94 11.82 -6.21
CA ALA A 93 -4.39 11.62 -6.26
C ALA A 93 -4.95 11.98 -7.64
N HIS A 94 -6.11 11.42 -7.94
CA HIS A 94 -6.89 11.84 -9.09
C HIS A 94 -7.24 13.34 -9.01
N GLU A 95 -7.18 14.06 -10.13
CA GLU A 95 -7.36 15.52 -10.18
C GLU A 95 -8.78 15.93 -9.77
N THR A 96 -9.76 15.13 -10.17
CA THR A 96 -11.15 15.32 -9.74
C THR A 96 -11.30 14.92 -8.27
N HIS A 97 -11.64 15.90 -7.42
CA HIS A 97 -11.70 15.74 -5.96
C HIS A 97 -12.63 14.63 -5.45
N ASN A 98 -13.74 14.37 -6.14
CA ASN A 98 -14.70 13.31 -5.76
C ASN A 98 -14.31 11.91 -6.29
N VAL A 99 -13.22 11.80 -7.05
CA VAL A 99 -12.65 10.49 -7.43
C VAL A 99 -11.66 10.08 -6.34
N CYS A 100 -12.22 9.40 -5.34
CA CYS A 100 -11.52 9.07 -4.10
C CYS A 100 -10.68 7.79 -4.19
N ASP A 101 -11.10 6.85 -5.01
CA ASP A 101 -10.56 5.50 -5.17
C ASP A 101 -9.44 5.41 -6.22
N LYS A 102 -9.16 6.46 -6.98
CA LYS A 102 -8.15 6.43 -8.05
C LYS A 102 -6.97 7.34 -7.75
N PHE A 103 -5.80 6.90 -8.18
CA PHE A 103 -4.55 7.62 -8.09
C PHE A 103 -3.61 7.22 -9.22
N TYR A 104 -2.57 8.01 -9.43
CA TYR A 104 -1.57 7.81 -10.47
C TYR A 104 -0.25 7.41 -9.85
N PHE A 105 0.38 6.39 -10.42
CA PHE A 105 1.78 6.06 -10.18
C PHE A 105 2.64 6.56 -11.34
N CYS A 106 3.52 7.52 -11.07
CA CYS A 106 4.34 8.20 -12.05
C CYS A 106 5.79 7.75 -12.00
N VAL A 107 6.36 7.47 -13.18
CA VAL A 107 7.78 7.20 -13.41
C VAL A 107 8.22 7.95 -14.67
N ASP A 108 9.21 8.84 -14.54
CA ASP A 108 9.69 9.70 -15.63
C ASP A 108 8.56 10.49 -16.33
N GLY A 109 7.55 10.92 -15.57
CA GLY A 109 6.38 11.65 -16.08
C GLY A 109 5.39 10.80 -16.88
N LYS A 110 5.53 9.47 -16.86
CA LYS A 110 4.52 8.53 -17.40
C LYS A 110 3.74 7.92 -16.25
N TYR A 111 2.42 7.89 -16.38
CA TYR A 111 1.54 7.41 -15.32
C TYR A 111 0.93 6.04 -15.62
N ASN A 112 0.62 5.31 -14.54
CA ASN A 112 -0.40 4.26 -14.54
C ASN A 112 -1.50 4.68 -13.56
N MET A 113 -2.76 4.61 -13.97
CA MET A 113 -3.89 4.83 -13.07
C MET A 113 -4.18 3.54 -12.30
N ILE A 114 -4.23 3.65 -10.97
CA ILE A 114 -4.50 2.55 -10.04
C ILE A 114 -5.82 2.84 -9.34
N THR A 115 -6.64 1.80 -9.19
CA THR A 115 -7.89 1.85 -8.41
C THR A 115 -7.66 1.13 -7.08
N CYS A 116 -8.01 1.77 -5.98
CA CYS A 116 -7.98 1.19 -4.65
C CYS A 116 -8.98 0.04 -4.54
N PRO A 117 -8.71 -0.96 -3.67
CA PRO A 117 -9.72 -1.96 -3.31
C PRO A 117 -11.02 -1.31 -2.82
N ASP A 118 -12.15 -1.99 -3.03
CA ASP A 118 -13.46 -1.48 -2.63
C ASP A 118 -13.49 -1.08 -1.15
N GLY A 119 -14.09 0.07 -0.86
CA GLY A 119 -14.17 0.60 0.49
C GLY A 119 -12.96 1.44 0.93
N LEU A 120 -11.90 1.50 0.13
CA LEU A 120 -10.71 2.29 0.43
C LEU A 120 -10.56 3.48 -0.52
N VAL A 121 -9.87 4.52 -0.04
CA VAL A 121 -9.53 5.73 -0.80
C VAL A 121 -8.03 5.94 -0.78
N TYR A 122 -7.51 6.66 -1.77
CA TYR A 122 -6.09 6.98 -1.81
C TYR A 122 -5.72 7.99 -0.71
N ASN A 123 -4.73 7.63 0.11
CA ASN A 123 -4.15 8.43 1.18
C ASN A 123 -2.83 9.05 0.70
N GLU A 124 -2.87 10.33 0.33
CA GLU A 124 -1.71 11.05 -0.22
C GLU A 124 -0.54 11.15 0.76
N ASN A 125 -0.82 11.20 2.07
CA ASN A 125 0.21 11.32 3.10
C ASN A 125 0.99 10.02 3.30
N ALA A 126 0.35 8.88 3.09
CA ALA A 126 0.93 7.56 3.29
C ALA A 126 1.31 6.85 1.98
N GLY A 127 0.86 7.35 0.82
CA GLY A 127 1.12 6.74 -0.49
C GLY A 127 0.43 5.39 -0.68
N ILE A 128 -0.65 5.12 0.06
CA ILE A 128 -1.37 3.83 0.06
C ILE A 128 -2.88 4.04 0.02
N CYS A 129 -3.63 2.98 -0.24
CA CYS A 129 -5.08 2.97 -0.02
C CYS A 129 -5.38 2.76 1.47
N SER A 130 -6.22 3.60 2.04
CA SER A 130 -6.63 3.54 3.45
C SER A 130 -8.13 3.76 3.59
N TRP A 131 -8.68 3.55 4.78
CA TRP A 131 -10.07 3.89 5.04
C TRP A 131 -10.29 5.40 4.90
N PRO A 132 -11.48 5.86 4.44
CA PRO A 132 -11.78 7.28 4.27
C PRO A 132 -11.44 8.14 5.50
N ASP A 133 -11.81 7.67 6.69
CA ASP A 133 -11.58 8.34 7.98
C ASP A 133 -10.09 8.44 8.37
N GLU A 134 -9.26 7.52 7.88
CA GLU A 134 -7.81 7.52 8.09
C GLU A 134 -7.09 8.39 7.07
N ALA A 135 -7.54 8.35 5.80
CA ALA A 135 -6.96 9.12 4.71
C ALA A 135 -7.18 10.62 4.88
N LYS A 136 -8.29 11.03 5.49
CA LYS A 136 -8.66 12.43 5.75
C LYS A 136 -8.57 13.32 4.51
N ARG A 137 -8.82 12.73 3.34
CA ARG A 137 -8.84 13.44 2.06
C ARG A 137 -10.12 14.27 1.99
N ASN A 138 -9.97 15.55 1.68
CA ASN A 138 -11.10 16.47 1.57
C ASN A 138 -12.07 16.02 0.46
N GLY A 139 -13.37 15.94 0.77
CA GLY A 139 -14.41 15.45 -0.15
C GLY A 139 -14.45 13.93 -0.33
N CYS A 140 -13.76 13.20 0.53
CA CYS A 140 -13.71 11.74 0.55
C CYS A 140 -13.95 11.20 1.97
N SER A 141 -14.88 11.78 2.75
CA SER A 141 -15.31 11.20 4.02
C SER A 141 -16.02 9.86 3.79
N SER A 142 -16.13 9.04 4.84
CA SER A 142 -16.85 7.77 4.75
C SER A 142 -18.30 7.95 4.27
N GLU A 143 -19.01 8.94 4.80
CA GLU A 143 -20.39 9.24 4.43
C GLU A 143 -20.50 9.76 2.99
N GLU A 144 -19.52 10.56 2.53
CA GLU A 144 -19.47 11.08 1.16
C GLU A 144 -19.19 9.97 0.13
N VAL A 145 -18.25 9.07 0.44
CA VAL A 145 -17.87 7.96 -0.44
C VAL A 145 -18.97 6.91 -0.52
N PHE A 146 -19.58 6.57 0.62
CA PHE A 146 -20.56 5.48 0.68
C PHE A 146 -22.00 5.93 0.52
N GLN A 147 -22.29 7.23 0.65
CA GLN A 147 -23.67 7.75 0.67
C GLN A 147 -24.56 7.01 1.68
N PHE A 148 -23.95 6.55 2.78
CA PHE A 148 -24.59 5.76 3.83
C PHE A 148 -24.38 6.47 5.17
N GLN A 149 -25.43 6.51 5.99
CA GLN A 149 -25.37 7.04 7.35
C GLN A 149 -25.62 5.91 8.35
N CYS A 150 -24.73 5.80 9.33
CA CYS A 150 -24.89 4.86 10.41
C CYS A 150 -26.19 5.14 11.20
N PRO A 151 -27.04 4.12 11.43
CA PRO A 151 -28.18 4.25 12.31
C PRO A 151 -27.76 4.70 13.71
N LYS A 152 -28.49 5.67 14.28
CA LYS A 152 -28.22 6.15 15.63
C LYS A 152 -28.57 5.07 16.64
N VAL A 153 -27.60 4.76 17.51
CA VAL A 153 -27.70 3.76 18.58
C VAL A 153 -27.17 4.34 19.89
N ASP A 154 -27.43 3.65 21.00
CA ASP A 154 -26.83 4.02 22.29
C ASP A 154 -25.31 3.75 22.31
N GLU A 155 -24.61 4.32 23.31
CA GLU A 155 -23.16 4.19 23.44
C GLU A 155 -22.69 2.74 23.62
N ALA A 156 -23.48 1.90 24.29
CA ALA A 156 -23.12 0.51 24.53
C ALA A 156 -23.13 -0.29 23.22
N VAL A 157 -24.10 -0.06 22.36
CA VAL A 157 -24.18 -0.66 21.02
C VAL A 157 -23.11 -0.05 20.09
N ALA A 158 -22.93 1.26 20.12
CA ALA A 158 -21.92 1.96 19.33
C ALA A 158 -20.50 1.41 19.57
N ALA A 159 -20.17 1.11 20.83
CA ALA A 159 -18.90 0.50 21.24
C ALA A 159 -18.66 -0.90 20.63
N THR A 160 -19.70 -1.59 20.15
CA THR A 160 -19.58 -2.90 19.47
C THR A 160 -19.33 -2.81 17.97
N HIS A 161 -19.31 -1.59 17.41
CA HIS A 161 -19.22 -1.34 15.97
C HIS A 161 -20.29 -2.09 15.17
N PRO A 162 -21.57 -1.69 15.30
CA PRO A 162 -22.68 -2.43 14.74
C PRO A 162 -22.57 -2.55 13.22
N ARG A 163 -23.16 -3.63 12.69
CA ARG A 163 -23.13 -3.98 11.27
C ARG A 163 -24.52 -3.87 10.64
N TYR A 164 -24.56 -3.39 9.40
CA TYR A 164 -25.78 -3.17 8.64
C TYR A 164 -25.58 -3.64 7.20
N ALA A 165 -26.56 -4.34 6.64
CA ALA A 165 -26.54 -4.71 5.23
C ALA A 165 -26.38 -3.48 4.32
N ASP A 166 -25.65 -3.65 3.23
CA ASP A 166 -25.67 -2.69 2.13
C ASP A 166 -27.02 -2.82 1.39
N PRO A 167 -27.78 -1.72 1.21
CA PRO A 167 -29.10 -1.78 0.60
C PRO A 167 -29.07 -2.12 -0.90
N GLU A 168 -27.96 -1.88 -1.58
CA GLU A 168 -27.83 -2.04 -3.03
C GLU A 168 -26.98 -3.26 -3.41
N ASP A 169 -26.25 -3.83 -2.45
CA ASP A 169 -25.31 -4.93 -2.72
C ASP A 169 -25.30 -5.98 -1.61
N CYS A 170 -26.00 -7.10 -1.84
CA CYS A 170 -26.07 -8.21 -0.88
C CYS A 170 -24.69 -8.78 -0.48
N GLN A 171 -23.63 -8.63 -1.29
CA GLN A 171 -22.29 -9.10 -0.92
C GLN A 171 -21.64 -8.19 0.13
N TYR A 172 -22.03 -6.93 0.24
CA TYR A 172 -21.41 -5.94 1.11
C TYR A 172 -22.28 -5.58 2.31
N PHE A 173 -21.63 -5.01 3.31
CA PHE A 173 -22.24 -4.49 4.53
C PHE A 173 -21.39 -3.36 5.09
N TYR A 174 -22.00 -2.51 5.92
CA TYR A 174 -21.32 -1.44 6.62
C TYR A 174 -21.00 -1.86 8.05
N VAL A 175 -19.78 -1.58 8.49
CA VAL A 175 -19.38 -1.58 9.90
C VAL A 175 -19.36 -0.13 10.35
N CYS A 176 -20.17 0.23 11.35
CA CYS A 176 -20.21 1.58 11.89
C CYS A 176 -19.24 1.72 13.06
N ILE A 177 -18.03 2.22 12.79
CA ILE A 177 -17.02 2.45 13.81
C ILE A 177 -17.55 3.51 14.79
N ASN A 178 -17.48 3.19 16.08
CA ASN A 178 -18.09 3.97 17.18
C ASN A 178 -19.56 4.38 16.95
N GLY A 179 -20.29 3.64 16.11
CA GLY A 179 -21.70 3.91 15.81
C GLY A 179 -21.96 5.05 14.83
N ASP A 180 -20.93 5.75 14.32
CA ASP A 180 -21.12 6.93 13.47
C ASP A 180 -20.37 6.87 12.13
N THR A 181 -19.21 6.23 12.07
CA THR A 181 -18.31 6.26 10.90
C THR A 181 -18.43 4.96 10.09
N PRO A 182 -19.06 4.96 8.90
CA PRO A 182 -19.27 3.75 8.14
C PRO A 182 -17.99 3.28 7.44
N ARG A 183 -17.74 1.97 7.46
CA ARG A 183 -16.72 1.29 6.64
C ARG A 183 -17.39 0.16 5.87
N ARG A 184 -17.38 0.25 4.54
CA ARG A 184 -17.94 -0.79 3.66
C ARG A 184 -17.00 -2.01 3.64
N ASN A 185 -17.55 -3.18 3.90
CA ASN A 185 -16.85 -4.46 3.93
C ASN A 185 -17.60 -5.47 3.08
N GLY A 186 -16.89 -6.47 2.55
CA GLY A 186 -17.46 -7.50 1.69
C GLY A 186 -17.41 -8.89 2.32
N CYS A 187 -18.48 -9.65 2.13
CA CYS A 187 -18.45 -11.10 2.28
C CYS A 187 -17.59 -11.73 1.17
N LYS A 188 -17.14 -12.97 1.42
CA LYS A 188 -16.41 -13.73 0.39
C LYS A 188 -17.29 -13.89 -0.85
N LEU A 189 -16.66 -13.99 -2.02
CA LEU A 189 -17.39 -14.25 -3.26
C LEU A 189 -18.26 -15.52 -3.12
N GLY A 190 -19.55 -15.39 -3.47
CA GLY A 190 -20.57 -16.44 -3.29
C GLY A 190 -21.36 -16.34 -1.98
N GLN A 191 -20.88 -15.57 -1.00
CA GLN A 191 -21.60 -15.25 0.23
C GLN A 191 -22.27 -13.87 0.13
N VAL A 192 -23.26 -13.66 0.99
CA VAL A 192 -24.01 -12.41 1.18
C VAL A 192 -24.12 -12.11 2.67
N PHE A 193 -24.37 -10.86 3.02
CA PHE A 193 -24.56 -10.47 4.41
C PHE A 193 -26.01 -10.73 4.85
N ASP A 194 -26.19 -11.53 5.90
CA ASP A 194 -27.47 -11.76 6.56
C ASP A 194 -27.66 -10.69 7.65
N ASP A 195 -28.63 -9.80 7.43
CA ASP A 195 -28.91 -8.69 8.35
C ASP A 195 -29.59 -9.16 9.66
N GLN A 196 -30.15 -10.37 9.71
CA GLN A 196 -30.73 -10.92 10.94
C GLN A 196 -29.65 -11.48 11.86
N SER A 197 -28.75 -12.30 11.33
CA SER A 197 -27.65 -12.88 12.12
C SER A 197 -26.42 -11.98 12.22
N LYS A 198 -26.37 -10.88 11.45
CA LYS A 198 -25.25 -9.93 11.33
C LYS A 198 -23.94 -10.58 10.85
N LYS A 199 -24.04 -11.59 10.00
CA LYS A 199 -22.91 -12.41 9.52
C LYS A 199 -23.02 -12.68 8.04
N CYS A 200 -21.89 -13.02 7.42
CA CYS A 200 -21.89 -13.55 6.06
C CYS A 200 -22.36 -15.01 6.06
N ASP A 201 -23.27 -15.34 5.15
CA ASP A 201 -23.72 -16.70 4.86
C ASP A 201 -23.80 -16.90 3.33
N TRP A 202 -23.95 -18.14 2.88
CA TRP A 202 -24.19 -18.44 1.47
C TRP A 202 -25.48 -17.81 1.00
N ALA A 203 -25.47 -17.25 -0.21
CA ALA A 203 -26.62 -16.53 -0.77
C ALA A 203 -27.94 -17.27 -0.58
N ARG A 204 -27.98 -18.57 -0.88
CA ARG A 204 -29.19 -19.42 -0.76
C ARG A 204 -29.79 -19.51 0.66
N ASN A 205 -29.01 -19.23 1.71
CA ASN A 205 -29.45 -19.28 3.10
C ASN A 205 -30.10 -17.97 3.55
N VAL A 206 -29.96 -16.91 2.75
CA VAL A 206 -30.45 -15.56 3.01
C VAL A 206 -31.58 -15.27 2.01
N PRO A 207 -32.86 -15.49 2.38
CA PRO A 207 -33.97 -15.50 1.41
C PRO A 207 -34.08 -14.25 0.53
N GLU A 208 -33.80 -13.07 1.10
CA GLU A 208 -33.82 -11.78 0.39
C GLU A 208 -32.71 -11.64 -0.66
N CYS A 209 -31.62 -12.40 -0.51
CA CYS A 209 -30.42 -12.34 -1.35
C CYS A 209 -30.12 -13.68 -2.04
N ALA A 210 -31.03 -14.65 -2.00
CA ALA A 210 -30.86 -16.00 -2.53
C ALA A 210 -30.44 -16.02 -4.00
N ASP A 211 -30.91 -15.03 -4.75
CA ASP A 211 -30.73 -14.90 -6.19
C ASP A 211 -29.62 -13.91 -6.58
N TRP A 212 -28.90 -13.33 -5.60
CA TRP A 212 -27.92 -12.26 -5.83
C TRP A 212 -26.86 -12.59 -6.88
N TYR A 213 -26.37 -13.84 -6.88
CA TYR A 213 -25.35 -14.30 -7.82
C TYR A 213 -25.89 -14.91 -9.11
N LYS A 214 -27.22 -15.00 -9.30
CA LYS A 214 -27.80 -15.50 -10.56
C LYS A 214 -27.37 -14.60 -11.72
N GLY A 215 -26.73 -15.20 -12.72
CA GLY A 215 -26.18 -14.47 -13.88
C GLY A 215 -24.83 -13.79 -13.63
N ARG A 216 -24.33 -13.74 -12.39
CA ARG A 216 -22.95 -13.32 -12.05
C ARG A 216 -22.00 -14.52 -11.96
N LEU A 217 -22.50 -15.63 -11.42
CA LEU A 217 -21.81 -16.91 -11.30
C LEU A 217 -22.73 -18.03 -11.79
N THR A 218 -22.12 -19.11 -12.28
CA THR A 218 -22.84 -20.36 -12.56
C THR A 218 -23.04 -21.15 -11.28
N ASP A 219 -24.05 -22.04 -11.26
CA ASP A 219 -24.31 -22.92 -10.11
C ASP A 219 -23.08 -23.78 -9.76
N VAL A 220 -22.32 -24.19 -10.79
CA VAL A 220 -21.07 -24.94 -10.61
C VAL A 220 -20.02 -24.10 -9.91
N GLN A 221 -19.80 -22.85 -10.36
CA GLN A 221 -18.84 -21.95 -9.70
C GLN A 221 -19.22 -21.66 -8.25
N LEU A 222 -20.52 -21.47 -7.98
CA LEU A 222 -21.00 -21.23 -6.62
C LEU A 222 -20.78 -22.47 -5.71
N ALA A 223 -21.05 -23.67 -6.24
CA ALA A 223 -20.80 -24.92 -5.53
C ALA A 223 -19.30 -25.16 -5.27
N GLU A 224 -18.42 -24.82 -6.22
CA GLU A 224 -16.97 -24.90 -6.07
C GLU A 224 -16.42 -23.91 -5.02
N LEU A 225 -17.01 -22.71 -4.92
CA LEU A 225 -16.66 -21.74 -3.89
C LEU A 225 -17.01 -22.24 -2.49
N GLU A 226 -18.14 -22.92 -2.35
CA GLU A 226 -18.57 -23.46 -1.06
C GLU A 226 -17.82 -24.72 -0.65
N ASN A 227 -17.61 -25.62 -1.60
CA ASN A 227 -16.93 -26.88 -1.37
C ASN A 227 -15.68 -26.94 -2.24
N PRO A 228 -14.62 -26.17 -1.88
CA PRO A 228 -13.41 -26.13 -2.67
C PRO A 228 -12.80 -27.54 -2.71
N PRO A 229 -12.40 -28.03 -3.91
CA PRO A 229 -11.82 -29.35 -4.04
C PRO A 229 -10.56 -29.45 -3.18
N THR A 230 -10.39 -30.58 -2.50
CA THR A 230 -9.20 -30.81 -1.68
C THR A 230 -7.94 -30.72 -2.55
N PRO A 231 -6.92 -29.93 -2.15
CA PRO A 231 -5.68 -29.85 -2.91
C PRO A 231 -5.08 -31.26 -3.05
N ARG A 232 -4.87 -31.71 -4.29
CA ARG A 232 -4.16 -32.98 -4.50
C ARG A 232 -2.77 -32.87 -3.87
N PRO A 233 -2.30 -33.88 -3.11
CA PRO A 233 -0.96 -33.87 -2.56
C PRO A 233 0.06 -33.64 -3.68
N ARG A 234 0.93 -32.63 -3.53
CA ARG A 234 2.08 -32.47 -4.44
C ARG A 234 2.91 -33.74 -4.32
N ALA A 235 2.99 -34.51 -5.41
CA ALA A 235 3.88 -35.65 -5.50
C ALA A 235 5.32 -35.17 -5.23
N THR A 236 5.85 -35.52 -4.05
CA THR A 236 7.25 -35.33 -3.73
C THR A 236 8.06 -36.16 -4.71
N LYS A 237 8.80 -35.49 -5.61
CA LYS A 237 9.80 -36.16 -6.44
C LYS A 237 10.88 -36.70 -5.50
N VAL A 238 10.77 -37.96 -5.10
CA VAL A 238 11.85 -38.68 -4.41
C VAL A 238 13.04 -38.72 -5.37
N SER A 239 14.05 -37.91 -5.07
CA SER A 239 15.34 -37.96 -5.75
C SER A 239 15.96 -39.33 -5.49
N LYS A 240 15.86 -40.24 -6.45
CA LYS A 240 16.59 -41.51 -6.44
C LYS A 240 18.08 -41.17 -6.56
N ARG A 241 18.78 -41.09 -5.42
CA ARG A 241 20.24 -41.13 -5.38
C ARG A 241 20.69 -42.43 -6.06
N LYS A 242 21.30 -42.31 -7.25
CA LYS A 242 22.00 -43.41 -7.91
C LYS A 242 23.12 -43.88 -6.99
N HIS A 243 23.03 -45.11 -6.49
CA HIS A 243 24.19 -45.82 -5.94
C HIS A 243 25.22 -46.00 -7.06
N GLN A 244 26.37 -45.32 -6.94
CA GLN A 244 27.56 -45.66 -7.72
C GLN A 244 28.13 -46.97 -7.16
N ARG A 245 28.26 -47.98 -8.02
CA ARG A 245 29.04 -49.19 -7.75
C ARG A 245 30.54 -48.83 -7.69
N PRO A 246 31.32 -49.42 -6.78
CA PRO A 246 32.77 -49.27 -6.78
C PRO A 246 33.36 -50.02 -7.98
N ARG A 247 34.30 -49.39 -8.70
CA ARG A 247 35.14 -50.10 -9.68
C ARG A 247 36.35 -50.67 -8.96
N ALA A 248 36.55 -51.97 -9.15
CA ALA A 248 37.76 -52.68 -8.80
C ALA A 248 38.97 -52.05 -9.52
N GLY A 249 40.11 -52.01 -8.82
CA GLY A 249 41.39 -51.67 -9.40
C GLY A 249 41.92 -52.79 -10.30
N ASP A 250 42.90 -52.43 -11.12
CA ASP A 250 44.10 -53.23 -11.36
C ASP A 250 45.21 -52.30 -11.86
N ASP A 251 46.41 -52.58 -11.35
CA ASP A 251 47.71 -51.94 -11.55
C ASP A 251 48.23 -51.99 -13.00
N ILE A 252 49.18 -51.10 -13.35
CA ILE A 252 50.60 -51.45 -13.63
C ILE A 252 51.38 -50.25 -14.22
N LEU A 253 52.62 -50.13 -13.72
CA LEU A 253 53.74 -49.26 -14.10
C LEU A 253 54.02 -49.11 -15.61
N VAL A 254 54.50 -47.93 -16.03
CA VAL A 254 55.93 -47.58 -16.30
C VAL A 254 56.13 -46.10 -16.04
#